data_AF-A0A2P2N0D1-F1
#
_entry.id   AF-A0A2P2N0D1-F1
#
_cell.length_a   1.000
_cell.length_b   1.000
_cell.length_c   1.000
_cell.angle_alpha   90.00
_cell.angle_beta   90.00
_cell.angle_gamma   90.00
#
_symmetry.space_group_name_H-M   'P 1'
#
loop_
_entity.id
_entity.type
_entity.pdbx_description
1 polymer ?
#
loop_
_entity_poly.entity_id
_entity_poly.type
_entity_poly.pdbx_seq_one_letter_code
_entity_poly.pdbx_strand_id
1 'polypeptide(L)' 'MKKLHLSSESQIEIRCMGQPVVPTLRLYNLVDLWFQTAPASERVPASVGSSAKDFVMVLAYARKTPPPGA' A
#
# COMPACT_ATOMS: atom_id res chain seq x y z
N MET A 1 -11.50 9.33 1.05
CA MET A 1 -12.89 9.40 0.54
C MET A 1 -13.10 10.35 -0.62
N LYS A 2 -12.71 11.63 -0.51
CA LYS A 2 -12.99 12.68 -1.51
C LYS A 2 -12.40 12.43 -2.90
N LYS A 3 -11.14 11.95 -3.00
CA LYS A 3 -10.46 11.70 -4.29
C LYS A 3 -11.25 10.75 -5.21
N LEU A 4 -12.00 9.83 -4.64
CA LEU A 4 -12.82 8.86 -5.37
C LEU A 4 -14.32 9.06 -5.15
N HIS A 5 -14.72 10.19 -4.53
CA HIS A 5 -16.10 10.52 -4.21
C HIS A 5 -16.89 9.36 -3.56
N LEU A 6 -16.25 8.67 -2.62
CA LEU A 6 -16.85 7.53 -1.92
C LEU A 6 -17.72 7.99 -0.74
N SER A 7 -18.77 7.22 -0.44
CA SER A 7 -19.71 7.50 0.66
C SER A 7 -19.22 6.90 1.98
N SER A 8 -18.51 5.77 1.97
CA SER A 8 -17.95 5.14 3.18
C SER A 8 -16.60 4.46 2.96
N GLU A 9 -15.70 4.54 3.95
CA GLU A 9 -14.35 3.98 3.89
C GLU A 9 -14.36 2.46 3.69
N SER A 10 -15.46 1.81 4.01
CA SER A 10 -15.65 0.38 3.73
C SER A 10 -15.57 0.05 2.23
N GLN A 11 -15.85 1.03 1.34
CA GLN A 11 -15.93 0.85 -0.11
C GLN A 11 -14.57 0.93 -0.83
N ILE A 12 -13.47 1.15 -0.11
CA ILE A 12 -12.12 1.17 -0.68
C ILE A 12 -11.32 -0.04 -0.19
N GLU A 13 -10.50 -0.58 -1.08
CA GLU A 13 -9.40 -1.48 -0.74
C GLU A 13 -8.07 -0.79 -1.05
N ILE A 14 -7.12 -0.93 -0.13
CA ILE A 14 -5.73 -0.50 -0.30
C ILE A 14 -4.88 -1.76 -0.40
N ARG A 15 -3.93 -1.76 -1.33
CA ARG A 15 -2.97 -2.86 -1.52
C ARG A 15 -1.53 -2.36 -1.41
N CYS A 16 -0.69 -3.16 -0.78
CA CYS A 16 0.76 -3.01 -0.75
C CYS A 16 1.36 -4.30 -1.32
N MET A 17 2.28 -4.20 -2.29
CA MET A 17 2.86 -5.38 -2.96
C MET A 17 1.81 -6.37 -3.51
N GLY A 18 0.69 -5.84 -4.01
CA GLY A 18 -0.44 -6.65 -4.48
C GLY A 18 -1.32 -7.27 -3.40
N GLN A 19 -0.95 -7.18 -2.11
CA GLN A 19 -1.69 -7.75 -0.98
C GLN A 19 -2.60 -6.71 -0.32
N PRO A 20 -3.83 -7.06 0.10
CA PRO A 20 -4.71 -6.17 0.84
C PRO A 20 -4.10 -5.75 2.19
N VAL A 21 -4.30 -4.48 2.55
CA VAL A 21 -3.85 -3.93 3.83
C VAL A 21 -5.02 -3.86 4.81
N VAL A 22 -4.75 -4.17 6.09
CA VAL A 22 -5.73 -3.98 7.17
C VAL A 22 -5.94 -2.48 7.40
N PRO A 23 -7.18 -1.95 7.34
CA PRO A 23 -7.42 -0.50 7.40
C PRO A 23 -6.95 0.20 8.68
N THR A 24 -6.84 -0.54 9.79
CA THR A 24 -6.39 -0.02 11.10
C THR A 24 -4.87 -0.11 11.28
N LEU A 25 -4.14 -0.71 10.33
CA LEU A 25 -2.69 -0.82 10.39
C LEU A 25 -2.05 0.57 10.23
N ARG A 26 -1.17 0.92 11.16
CA ARG A 26 -0.41 2.18 11.09
C ARG A 26 0.59 2.14 9.93
N LEU A 27 0.78 3.28 9.27
CA LEU A 27 1.71 3.40 8.13
C LEU A 27 3.14 2.94 8.45
N TYR A 28 3.65 3.25 9.64
CA TYR A 28 4.98 2.79 10.09
C TYR A 28 5.07 1.26 10.08
N ASN A 29 4.09 0.58 10.67
CA ASN A 29 4.04 -0.88 10.67
C ASN A 29 3.92 -1.46 9.25
N LEU A 30 3.25 -0.74 8.34
CA LEU A 30 3.15 -1.15 6.93
C LEU A 30 4.50 -1.04 6.21
N VAL A 31 5.30 -0.01 6.50
CA VAL A 31 6.67 0.13 5.98
C VAL A 31 7.56 -1.01 6.49
N ASP A 32 7.49 -1.32 7.78
CA ASP A 32 8.25 -2.43 8.36
C ASP A 32 7.89 -3.77 7.70
N LEU A 33 6.59 -4.02 7.49
CA LEU A 33 6.12 -5.23 6.83
C LEU A 33 6.59 -5.29 5.38
N TRP A 34 6.42 -4.20 4.63
CA TRP A 34 6.91 -4.10 3.24
C TRP A 34 8.40 -4.42 3.16
N PHE A 35 9.22 -3.85 4.04
CA PHE A 35 10.66 -4.11 4.05
C PHE A 35 11.00 -5.58 4.33
N GLN A 36 10.27 -6.21 5.26
CA GLN A 36 10.45 -7.62 5.63
C GLN A 36 10.03 -8.59 4.53
N THR A 37 8.92 -8.30 3.84
CA THR A 37 8.33 -9.21 2.84
C THR A 37 8.74 -8.91 1.41
N ALA A 38 9.38 -7.77 1.14
CA ALA A 38 9.86 -7.42 -0.20
C ALA A 38 10.86 -8.46 -0.71
N PRO A 39 10.75 -8.89 -1.98
CA PRO A 39 11.74 -9.75 -2.60
C PRO A 39 13.14 -9.16 -2.48
N ALA A 40 14.15 -10.01 -2.25
CA ALA A 40 15.54 -9.56 -2.13
C ALA A 40 16.03 -8.81 -3.39
N SER A 41 15.50 -9.16 -4.57
CA SER A 41 15.78 -8.48 -5.84
C SER A 41 15.29 -7.02 -5.88
N GLU A 42 14.36 -6.65 -5.01
CA GLU A 42 13.81 -5.28 -4.91
C GLU A 42 14.45 -4.47 -3.78
N ARG A 43 15.31 -5.09 -2.96
CA ARG A 43 16.04 -4.38 -1.89
C ARG A 43 17.23 -3.64 -2.47
N VAL A 44 17.14 -2.32 -2.49
CA VAL A 44 18.21 -1.43 -2.97
C VAL A 44 19.04 -0.93 -1.78
N PRO A 45 20.38 -1.05 -1.80
CA PRO A 45 21.22 -0.45 -0.78
C PRO A 45 21.18 1.09 -0.90
N ALA A 46 20.92 1.77 0.21
CA ALA A 46 20.96 3.21 0.25
C ALA A 46 22.39 3.72 0.45
N SER A 47 22.78 4.74 -0.32
CA SER A 47 24.02 5.48 -0.13
C SER A 47 23.74 6.97 0.05
N VAL A 48 24.63 7.70 0.72
CA VAL A 48 24.49 9.15 0.87
C VAL A 48 24.55 9.79 -0.53
N GLY A 49 23.52 10.55 -0.88
CA GLY A 49 23.35 11.14 -2.22
C GLY A 49 22.46 10.33 -3.17
N SER A 50 22.00 9.14 -2.77
CA SER A 50 20.96 8.39 -3.52
C SER A 50 19.63 9.16 -3.52
N SER A 51 18.86 9.05 -4.60
CA SER A 51 17.58 9.74 -4.72
C SER A 51 16.50 9.06 -3.86
N ALA A 52 15.76 9.84 -3.08
CA ALA A 52 14.64 9.32 -2.27
C ALA A 52 13.56 8.62 -3.11
N LYS A 53 13.46 8.96 -4.40
CA LYS A 53 12.50 8.35 -5.34
C LYS A 53 12.69 6.82 -5.47
N ASP A 54 13.89 6.32 -5.20
CA ASP A 54 14.23 4.90 -5.33
C ASP A 54 13.84 4.09 -4.07
N PHE A 55 13.38 4.77 -3.01
CA PHE A 55 13.04 4.18 -1.71
C PHE A 55 11.56 4.42 -1.33
N VAL A 56 10.69 4.61 -2.33
CA VAL A 56 9.28 4.88 -2.11
C VAL A 56 8.47 3.59 -1.97
N MET A 57 7.68 3.49 -0.91
CA MET A 57 6.69 2.43 -0.78
C MET A 57 5.49 2.74 -1.68
N VAL A 58 5.20 1.85 -2.62
CA VAL A 58 4.06 2.01 -3.54
C VAL A 58 2.81 1.37 -2.94
N LEU A 59 1.74 2.18 -2.83
CA LEU A 59 0.41 1.72 -2.42
C LEU A 59 -0.58 1.91 -3.56
N ALA A 60 -1.28 0.83 -3.91
CA ALA A 60 -2.39 0.86 -4.86
C ALA A 60 -3.73 0.95 -4.10
N TYR A 61 -4.74 1.51 -4.75
CA TYR A 61 -6.09 1.58 -4.17
C TYR A 61 -7.15 1.41 -5.25
N ALA A 62 -8.26 0.79 -4.90
CA ALA A 62 -9.41 0.60 -5.79
C ALA A 62 -10.72 0.59 -5.00
N ARG A 63 -11.84 0.84 -5.68
CA ARG A 63 -13.16 0.58 -5.09
C ARG A 63 -13.33 -0.93 -4.91
N LYS A 64 -13.82 -1.36 -3.75
CA LYS A 64 -14.24 -2.75 -3.57
C LYS A 64 -15.41 -3.03 -4.51
N THR A 65 -15.31 -4.11 -5.28
CA THR A 65 -16.47 -4.65 -5.96
C THR A 65 -17.42 -5.23 -4.91
N PRO A 66 -18.72 -4.91 -4.96
CA PRO A 66 -19.69 -5.62 -4.14
C PRO A 66 -19.55 -7.13 -4.38
N PRO A 67 -19.73 -7.97 -3.35
CA PRO A 67 -19.81 -9.41 -3.56
C PRO A 67 -20.89 -9.70 -4.61
N PRO A 68 -20.64 -10.64 -5.55
CA PRO A 68 -21.65 -10.99 -6.55
C PRO A 68 -22.92 -11.48 -5.83
N GLY A 69 -24.02 -10.73 -5.96
CA GLY A 69 -25.32 -11.04 -5.35
C GLY A 69 -25.88 -10.02 -4.34
N ALA A 70 -25.26 -8.85 -4.18
CA ALA A 70 -25.83 -7.73 -3.43
C ALA A 70 -26.73 -6.81 -4.29
#